data_AF-A0A1J5R0P1-F1
#
_entry.id   AF-A0A1J5R0P1-F1
#
_cell.length_a   1.000
_cell.length_b   1.000
_cell.length_c   1.000
_cell.angle_alpha   90.00
_cell.angle_beta   90.00
_cell.angle_gamma   90.00
#
_symmetry.space_group_name_H-M   'P 1'
#
loop_
_entity.id
_entity.type
_entity.pdbx_description
1 polymer ?
#
loop_
_entity_poly.entity_id
_entity_poly.type
_entity_poly.pdbx_seq_one_letter_code
_entity_poly.pdbx_strand_id
1 'polypeptide(L)'
;MSGDNVSSTKPYLLRALYEWCTDNGYTPYLAVHVDGSVRVPREHVKNGEIVLNVSFGATSGLKIDNDVISFKARFGGVARDIQVPVTHVTAIYARENGQGMAFPPPELLDDEAAAGGAQLHAVDASDAPAVEDEPEPPPPPRPGSHLKRVK
;
A
#
# COMPACT_ATOMS: atom_id res chain seq x y z
N MET A 1 7.29 -12.80 37.76
CA MET A 1 6.31 -11.91 37.11
C MET A 1 6.67 -11.92 35.64
N SER A 2 5.98 -12.76 34.86
CA SER A 2 6.21 -12.86 33.42
C SER A 2 5.85 -11.51 32.79
N GLY A 3 6.77 -10.94 32.01
CA GLY A 3 6.58 -9.64 31.36
C GLY A 3 5.30 -9.67 30.53
N ASP A 4 4.43 -8.71 30.77
CA ASP A 4 3.17 -8.56 30.06
C ASP A 4 3.45 -8.51 28.55
N ASN A 5 2.83 -9.43 27.81
CA ASN A 5 2.83 -9.44 26.35
C ASN A 5 2.01 -8.24 25.86
N VAL A 6 2.62 -7.06 25.88
CA VAL A 6 2.01 -5.83 25.40
C VAL A 6 1.84 -5.95 23.89
N SER A 7 0.59 -5.82 23.44
CA SER A 7 0.26 -5.86 22.01
C SER A 7 1.03 -4.79 21.23
N SER A 8 1.50 -5.13 20.02
CA SER A 8 2.22 -4.18 19.15
C SER A 8 1.43 -2.88 18.92
N THR A 9 2.13 -1.75 18.92
CA THR A 9 1.57 -0.44 18.54
C THR A 9 1.46 -0.25 17.02
N LYS A 10 2.16 -1.09 16.22
CA LYS A 10 2.19 -1.03 14.75
C LYS A 10 0.79 -0.94 14.10
N PRO A 11 -0.20 -1.80 14.40
CA PRO A 11 -1.53 -1.71 13.76
C PRO A 11 -2.29 -0.41 14.07
N TYR A 12 -2.04 0.20 15.23
CA TYR A 12 -2.67 1.46 15.62
C TYR A 12 -2.04 2.64 14.85
N LEU A 13 -0.71 2.63 14.70
CA LEU A 13 0.00 3.63 13.90
C LEU A 13 -0.37 3.52 12.42
N LEU A 14 -0.54 2.30 11.90
CA LEU A 14 -1.00 2.07 10.53
C LEU A 14 -2.37 2.70 10.28
N ARG A 15 -3.34 2.51 11.20
CA ARG A 15 -4.66 3.16 11.11
C ARG A 15 -4.55 4.68 11.15
N ALA A 16 -3.79 5.22 12.10
CA ALA A 16 -3.63 6.67 12.24
C ALA A 16 -2.99 7.32 11.00
N LEU A 17 -1.97 6.69 10.41
CA LEU A 17 -1.31 7.20 9.20
C LEU A 17 -2.18 7.02 7.95
N TYR A 18 -2.95 5.94 7.87
CA TYR A 18 -3.94 5.76 6.82
C TYR A 18 -5.00 6.87 6.85
N GLU A 19 -5.55 7.17 8.03
CA GLU A 19 -6.51 8.26 8.24
C GLU A 19 -5.90 9.61 7.89
N TRP A 20 -4.69 9.90 8.39
CA TRP A 20 -3.97 11.13 8.05
C TRP A 20 -3.76 11.28 6.54
N CYS A 21 -3.32 10.24 5.82
CA CYS A 21 -3.20 10.28 4.37
C CYS A 21 -4.55 10.62 3.73
N THR A 22 -5.61 9.95 4.15
CA THR A 22 -6.96 10.12 3.57
C THR A 22 -7.51 11.52 3.80
N ASP A 23 -7.37 12.05 5.01
CA ASP A 23 -7.86 13.39 5.39
C ASP A 23 -7.14 14.51 4.63
N ASN A 24 -5.87 14.30 4.26
CA ASN A 24 -5.09 15.24 3.45
C ASN A 24 -5.29 15.05 1.94
N GLY A 25 -6.12 14.10 1.51
CA GLY A 25 -6.32 13.77 0.10
C GLY A 25 -5.12 13.09 -0.55
N TYR A 26 -4.24 12.47 0.24
CA TYR A 26 -3.10 11.68 -0.23
C TYR A 26 -3.48 10.23 -0.49
N THR A 27 -2.65 9.56 -1.29
CA THR A 27 -2.84 8.16 -1.64
C THR A 27 -1.99 7.26 -0.72
N PRO A 28 -2.57 6.57 0.27
CA PRO A 28 -1.82 5.71 1.17
C PRO A 28 -1.31 4.46 0.46
N TYR A 29 0.00 4.23 0.54
CA TYR A 29 0.71 3.07 0.03
C TYR A 29 1.29 2.26 1.20
N LEU A 30 1.19 0.93 1.13
CA LEU A 30 1.81 -0.01 2.06
C LEU A 30 2.98 -0.72 1.38
N ALA A 31 4.17 -0.66 1.98
CA ALA A 31 5.27 -1.54 1.63
C ALA A 31 5.23 -2.78 2.52
N VAL A 32 5.37 -3.95 1.89
CA VAL A 32 5.18 -5.25 2.53
C VAL A 32 6.29 -6.20 2.11
N HIS A 33 6.95 -6.80 3.09
CA HIS A 33 7.84 -7.94 2.87
C HIS A 33 7.00 -9.20 2.63
N VAL A 34 7.33 -10.01 1.64
CA VAL A 34 6.49 -11.12 1.16
C VAL A 34 7.16 -12.46 1.37
N ASP A 35 6.55 -13.29 2.22
CA ASP A 35 6.95 -14.66 2.51
C ASP A 35 5.79 -15.65 2.26
N GLY A 36 5.78 -16.83 2.90
CA GLY A 36 4.68 -17.79 2.80
C GLY A 36 3.38 -17.37 3.50
N SER A 37 3.46 -16.47 4.49
CA SER A 37 2.32 -16.00 5.29
C SER A 37 1.52 -14.88 4.61
N VAL A 38 2.13 -14.17 3.65
CA VAL A 38 1.49 -13.10 2.88
C VAL A 38 0.75 -13.64 1.67
N ARG A 39 -0.54 -13.29 1.56
CA ARG A 39 -1.39 -13.62 0.41
C ARG A 39 -1.52 -12.40 -0.51
N VAL A 40 -0.73 -12.42 -1.57
CA VAL A 40 -0.73 -11.43 -2.66
C VAL A 40 -0.49 -12.15 -4.00
N PRO A 41 -0.86 -11.55 -5.15
CA PRO A 41 -0.44 -11.99 -6.47
C PRO A 41 1.09 -12.00 -6.58
N ARG A 42 1.70 -13.19 -6.66
CA ARG A 42 3.16 -13.37 -6.63
C ARG A 42 3.84 -12.77 -7.86
N GLU A 43 3.11 -12.66 -8.96
CA GLU A 43 3.56 -12.02 -10.21
C GLU A 43 3.86 -10.52 -10.07
N HIS A 44 3.36 -9.86 -9.02
CA HIS A 44 3.62 -8.45 -8.73
C HIS A 44 4.68 -8.22 -7.63
N VAL A 45 5.27 -9.30 -7.11
CA VAL A 45 6.30 -9.24 -6.07
C VAL A 45 7.67 -9.05 -6.72
N LYS A 46 8.44 -8.07 -6.24
CA LYS A 46 9.80 -7.76 -6.73
C LYS A 46 10.75 -7.77 -5.55
N ASN A 47 11.87 -8.49 -5.65
CA ASN A 47 12.88 -8.60 -4.59
C ASN A 47 12.32 -9.04 -3.21
N GLY A 48 11.27 -9.86 -3.20
CA GLY A 48 10.62 -10.29 -1.95
C GLY A 48 9.73 -9.21 -1.33
N GLU A 49 9.41 -8.14 -2.05
CA GLU A 49 8.57 -7.06 -1.57
C GLU A 49 7.42 -6.75 -2.54
N ILE A 50 6.37 -6.14 -2.00
CA ILE A 50 5.26 -5.60 -2.78
C ILE A 50 4.80 -4.28 -2.18
N VAL A 51 4.47 -3.33 -3.06
CA VAL A 51 3.85 -2.07 -2.70
C VAL A 51 2.38 -2.11 -3.08
N LEU A 52 1.51 -1.83 -2.11
CA LEU A 52 0.06 -1.94 -2.24
C LEU A 52 -0.57 -0.56 -2.06
N ASN A 53 -1.30 -0.09 -3.07
CA ASN A 53 -2.18 1.07 -2.94
C ASN A 53 -3.40 0.68 -2.11
N VAL A 54 -3.53 1.25 -0.91
CA VAL A 54 -4.65 0.98 -0.01
C VAL A 54 -5.69 2.10 0.04
N SER A 55 -5.63 3.06 -0.87
CA SER A 55 -6.62 4.14 -0.93
C SER A 55 -8.05 3.62 -1.16
N PHE A 56 -9.04 4.42 -0.77
CA PHE A 56 -10.46 4.08 -0.90
C PHE A 56 -10.86 3.70 -2.34
N GLY A 57 -10.27 4.33 -3.36
CA GLY A 57 -10.56 4.04 -4.76
C GLY A 57 -9.87 2.78 -5.32
N ALA A 58 -8.82 2.30 -4.64
CA ALA A 58 -8.02 1.15 -5.09
C ALA A 58 -8.44 -0.18 -4.42
N THR A 59 -9.24 -0.10 -3.35
CA THR A 59 -9.58 -1.26 -2.51
C THR A 59 -11.08 -1.41 -2.32
N SER A 60 -11.50 -2.63 -1.96
CA SER A 60 -12.85 -2.92 -1.51
C SER A 60 -12.80 -3.73 -0.22
N GLY A 61 -13.54 -3.27 0.79
CA GLY A 61 -13.61 -3.91 2.10
C GLY A 61 -12.29 -3.89 2.87
N LEU A 62 -11.53 -2.79 2.79
CA LEU A 62 -10.29 -2.62 3.54
C LEU A 62 -10.54 -2.73 5.05
N LYS A 63 -9.81 -3.62 5.69
CA LYS A 63 -9.74 -3.80 7.13
C LYS A 63 -8.28 -3.78 7.56
N ILE A 64 -7.95 -2.89 8.48
CA ILE A 64 -6.65 -2.81 9.15
C ILE A 64 -6.87 -3.28 10.58
N ASP A 65 -6.92 -4.59 10.78
CA ASP A 65 -7.08 -5.20 12.11
C ASP A 65 -5.72 -5.26 12.84
N ASN A 66 -5.70 -5.79 14.07
CA ASN A 66 -4.48 -5.82 14.87
C ASN A 66 -3.43 -6.83 14.35
N ASP A 67 -3.89 -7.95 13.79
CA ASP A 67 -3.01 -9.04 13.35
C ASP A 67 -2.84 -9.08 11.83
N VAL A 68 -3.89 -8.73 11.08
CA VAL A 68 -3.95 -8.88 9.63
C VAL A 68 -4.63 -7.67 8.98
N ILE A 69 -4.06 -7.21 7.88
CA ILE A 69 -4.68 -6.27 6.95
C ILE A 69 -5.30 -7.09 5.82
N SER A 70 -6.57 -6.85 5.50
CA SER A 70 -7.26 -7.55 4.42
C SER A 70 -8.11 -6.63 3.57
N PHE A 71 -8.12 -6.89 2.26
CA PHE A 71 -8.94 -6.16 1.28
C PHE A 71 -9.02 -6.93 -0.04
N LYS A 72 -9.93 -6.52 -0.91
CA LYS A 72 -9.92 -6.90 -2.32
C LYS A 72 -9.35 -5.75 -3.16
N ALA A 73 -8.51 -6.06 -4.14
CA ALA A 73 -7.97 -5.09 -5.09
C ALA A 73 -7.87 -5.71 -6.50
N ARG A 74 -7.65 -4.88 -7.51
CA ARG A 74 -7.51 -5.34 -8.90
C ARG A 74 -6.05 -5.29 -9.33
N PHE A 75 -5.57 -6.37 -9.93
CA PHE A 75 -4.24 -6.50 -10.49
C PHE A 75 -4.40 -6.91 -11.96
N GLY A 76 -3.92 -6.10 -12.90
CA GLY A 76 -4.16 -6.31 -14.34
C GLY A 76 -5.66 -6.42 -14.68
N GLY A 77 -6.49 -5.65 -13.98
CA GLY A 77 -7.95 -5.71 -14.13
C GLY A 77 -8.62 -6.94 -13.49
N VAL A 78 -7.91 -7.88 -12.87
CA VAL A 78 -8.48 -9.05 -12.20
C VAL A 78 -8.59 -8.82 -10.69
N ALA A 79 -9.77 -9.06 -10.10
CA ALA A 79 -9.97 -8.92 -8.66
C ALA A 79 -9.25 -10.04 -7.88
N ARG A 80 -8.54 -9.67 -6.81
CA ARG A 80 -7.76 -10.56 -5.96
C ARG A 80 -8.03 -10.26 -4.49
N ASP A 81 -8.03 -11.30 -3.67
CA ASP A 81 -8.05 -11.19 -2.21
C ASP A 81 -6.64 -11.01 -1.67
N ILE A 82 -6.45 -9.98 -0.87
CA ILE A 82 -5.18 -9.61 -0.24
C ILE A 82 -5.28 -9.84 1.26
N GLN A 83 -4.27 -10.50 1.82
CA GLN A 83 -4.10 -10.65 3.27
C GLN A 83 -2.63 -10.49 3.63
N VAL A 84 -2.36 -9.56 4.54
CA VAL A 84 -1.01 -9.18 4.97
C VAL A 84 -0.97 -9.20 6.50
N PRO A 85 -0.18 -10.09 7.13
CA PRO A 85 0.09 -9.99 8.55
C PRO A 85 0.76 -8.66 8.88
N VAL A 86 0.34 -8.01 9.97
CA VAL A 86 0.86 -6.69 10.36
C VAL A 86 2.37 -6.72 10.61
N THR A 87 2.92 -7.86 11.04
CA THR A 87 4.36 -8.08 11.21
C THR A 87 5.17 -7.85 9.93
N HIS A 88 4.57 -8.09 8.76
CA HIS A 88 5.21 -7.99 7.44
C HIS A 88 5.11 -6.61 6.79
N VAL A 89 4.41 -5.67 7.42
CA VAL A 89 4.36 -4.29 6.94
C VAL A 89 5.66 -3.59 7.32
N THR A 90 6.40 -3.15 6.29
CA THR A 90 7.68 -2.45 6.41
C THR A 90 7.52 -0.94 6.33
N ALA A 91 6.49 -0.42 5.66
CA ALA A 91 6.15 0.99 5.71
C ALA A 91 4.68 1.29 5.36
N ILE A 92 4.20 2.44 5.82
CA ILE A 92 3.01 3.12 5.28
C ILE A 92 3.39 4.57 4.95
N TYR A 93 3.02 5.04 3.76
CA TYR A 93 3.38 6.39 3.32
C TYR A 93 2.39 6.95 2.29
N ALA A 94 2.37 8.28 2.17
CA ALA A 94 1.67 8.99 1.11
C ALA A 94 2.48 8.93 -0.19
N ARG A 95 1.87 8.45 -1.27
CA ARG A 95 2.50 8.35 -2.60
C ARG A 95 3.06 9.69 -3.09
N GLU A 96 2.37 10.78 -2.78
CA GLU A 96 2.61 12.11 -3.35
C GLU A 96 3.92 12.74 -2.88
N ASN A 97 4.32 12.48 -1.65
CA ASN A 97 5.42 13.18 -1.00
C ASN A 97 6.34 12.25 -0.17
N GLY A 98 6.07 10.95 -0.13
CA GLY A 98 6.86 9.98 0.64
C GLY A 98 6.75 10.14 2.16
N GLN A 99 5.84 10.97 2.66
CA GLN A 99 5.68 11.14 4.11
C GLN A 99 4.94 9.94 4.70
N GLY A 100 5.45 9.43 5.81
CA GLY A 100 4.90 8.25 6.45
C GLY A 100 5.78 7.73 7.58
N MET A 101 5.75 6.41 7.74
CA MET A 101 6.51 5.71 8.76
C MET A 101 7.03 4.39 8.20
N ALA A 102 8.30 4.11 8.47
CA ALA A 102 8.90 2.81 8.28
C ALA A 102 8.90 2.05 9.61
N PHE A 103 8.79 0.73 9.51
CA PHE A 103 8.83 -0.20 10.63
C PHE A 103 9.96 -1.21 10.41
N PRO A 104 10.57 -1.72 11.48
CA PRO A 104 11.57 -2.77 11.34
C PRO A 104 10.95 -4.02 10.68
N PRO A 105 11.68 -4.65 9.74
CA PRO A 105 11.28 -5.90 9.13
C PRO A 105 11.21 -7.04 10.17
N PRO A 106 10.39 -8.07 9.92
CA PRO A 106 10.12 -9.13 10.89
C PRO A 106 11.36 -9.88 11.39
N GLU A 107 12.41 -10.04 10.56
CA GLU A 107 13.64 -10.74 10.97
C GLU A 107 14.48 -10.00 12.04
N LEU A 108 14.18 -8.72 12.30
CA LEU A 108 14.88 -7.93 13.32
C LEU A 108 14.12 -7.86 14.66
N LEU A 109 13.01 -8.59 14.80
CA LEU A 109 12.15 -8.53 16.00
C LEU A 109 12.56 -9.51 17.11
N ASP A 110 13.53 -10.41 16.86
CA ASP A 110 13.90 -11.47 17.82
C ASP A 110 14.79 -10.99 18.99
N ASP A 111 15.35 -9.77 18.95
CA ASP A 111 16.26 -9.31 20.02
C ASP A 111 16.00 -7.89 20.63
N GLU A 112 15.24 -6.98 20.00
CA GLU A 112 15.13 -5.58 20.53
C GLU A 112 13.80 -4.86 20.26
N ALA A 113 12.64 -5.38 20.68
CA ALA A 113 11.37 -4.67 20.47
C ALA A 113 10.38 -4.64 21.64
N ALA A 114 10.86 -4.69 22.89
CA ALA A 114 10.05 -4.32 24.05
C ALA A 114 10.11 -2.81 24.41
N ALA A 115 11.04 -2.03 23.84
CA ALA A 115 11.12 -0.59 24.07
C ALA A 115 11.98 0.11 23.00
N GLY A 116 11.44 1.05 22.23
CA GLY A 116 12.30 1.99 21.48
C GLY A 116 11.72 2.63 20.22
N GLY A 117 10.98 3.73 20.40
CA GLY A 117 10.89 4.87 19.46
C GLY A 117 10.52 4.59 18.00
N ALA A 118 9.23 4.81 17.66
CA ALA A 118 8.84 5.09 16.28
C ALA A 118 9.59 6.35 15.80
N GLN A 119 10.53 6.20 14.85
CA GLN A 119 11.15 7.33 14.18
C GLN A 119 10.35 7.65 12.92
N LEU A 120 9.84 8.88 12.84
CA LEU A 120 9.27 9.44 11.63
C LEU A 120 10.44 9.76 10.68
N HIS A 121 10.63 8.92 9.66
CA HIS A 121 11.56 9.17 8.58
C HIS A 121 10.78 9.39 7.30
N ALA A 122 11.22 10.35 6.48
CA ALA A 122 10.75 10.46 5.11
C ALA A 122 11.25 9.22 4.35
N VAL A 123 10.34 8.41 3.81
CA VAL A 123 10.74 7.32 2.92
C VAL A 123 11.08 7.94 1.57
N ASP A 124 12.32 7.77 1.12
CA ASP A 124 12.76 8.29 -0.18
C ASP A 124 12.00 7.53 -1.27
N ALA A 125 11.11 8.22 -1.98
CA ALA A 125 10.23 7.64 -3.00
C ALA A 125 10.99 7.13 -4.24
N SER A 126 12.32 7.24 -4.27
CA SER A 126 13.17 6.90 -5.41
C SER A 126 13.47 5.40 -5.56
N ASP A 127 13.08 4.55 -4.60
CA ASP A 127 13.29 3.09 -4.67
C ASP A 127 11.99 2.27 -4.87
N ALA A 128 10.88 2.95 -5.18
CA ALA A 128 9.69 2.25 -5.64
C ALA A 128 9.99 1.60 -7.01
N PRO A 129 9.76 0.29 -7.21
CA PRO A 129 9.99 -0.31 -8.51
C PRO A 129 9.06 0.36 -9.52
N ALA A 130 9.65 0.97 -10.55
CA ALA A 130 8.91 1.58 -11.65
C ALA A 130 7.86 0.59 -12.16
N VAL A 131 6.60 1.03 -12.14
CA VAL A 131 5.53 0.39 -12.88
C VAL A 131 5.73 0.86 -14.31
N GLU A 132 6.22 -0.03 -15.17
CA GLU A 132 6.38 0.26 -16.59
C GLU A 132 5.00 0.57 -17.20
N ASP A 133 4.98 1.66 -17.98
CA ASP A 133 3.85 2.23 -18.71
C ASP A 133 3.09 1.17 -19.52
N GLU A 134 1.82 0.96 -19.19
CA GLU A 134 0.89 0.19 -20.00
C GLU A 134 0.42 1.09 -21.17
N PRO A 135 0.63 0.72 -22.45
CA PRO A 135 0.32 1.61 -23.56
C PRO A 135 -1.19 1.89 -23.66
N GLU A 136 -1.54 3.17 -23.58
CA GLU A 136 -2.91 3.69 -23.64
C GLU A 136 -3.60 3.28 -24.98
N PRO A 137 -4.84 2.77 -24.96
CA PRO A 137 -5.56 2.43 -26.18
C PRO A 137 -5.92 3.68 -26.99
N PRO A 138 -5.94 3.61 -28.34
CA PRO A 138 -6.15 4.79 -29.18
C PRO A 138 -7.56 5.39 -29.03
N PRO A 139 -7.70 6.72 -29.15
CA PRO A 139 -8.98 7.41 -28.98
C PRO A 139 -9.96 7.08 -30.12
N PRO A 140 -11.28 7.07 -29.85
CA PRO A 140 -12.30 6.79 -30.87
C PRO A 140 -12.41 7.92 -31.91
N PRO A 141 -12.81 7.62 -33.17
CA PRO A 141 -12.91 8.60 -34.23
C PRO A 141 -14.07 9.59 -33.98
N ARG A 142 -13.80 10.88 -34.23
CA ARG A 142 -14.77 11.98 -34.04
C ARG A 142 -15.81 11.99 -35.18
N PRO A 143 -17.10 12.24 -34.89
CA PRO A 143 -18.12 12.38 -35.93
C PRO A 143 -17.93 13.69 -36.72
N GLY A 144 -17.79 13.57 -38.04
CA GLY A 144 -17.65 14.70 -38.95
C GLY A 144 -18.91 15.55 -39.02
N SER A 145 -18.78 16.84 -38.72
CA SER A 145 -19.80 17.86 -38.97
C SER A 145 -19.71 18.32 -40.43
N HIS A 146 -20.68 17.89 -41.25
CA HIS A 146 -20.93 18.47 -42.57
C HIS A 146 -22.08 19.48 -42.44
N LEU A 147 -21.77 20.78 -42.51
CA LEU A 147 -22.78 21.81 -42.77
C LEU A 147 -22.58 22.34 -44.21
N LYS A 148 -23.55 22.06 -45.08
CA LYS A 148 -23.67 22.66 -46.41
C LYS A 148 -24.20 24.08 -46.27
N ARG A 149 -23.47 25.05 -46.81
CA ARG A 149 -23.96 26.44 -46.97
C ARG A 149 -24.91 26.49 -48.17
N VAL A 150 -26.20 26.74 -47.93
CA VAL A 150 -27.18 27.04 -49.00
C VAL A 150 -27.13 28.54 -49.30
N LYS A 151 -27.31 28.85 -50.59
CA LYS A 151 -27.20 30.18 -51.21
C LYS A 151 -28.41 31.05 -50.93
#